data_AF-A0A952FD85-F1
#
_entry.id   AF-A0A952FD85-F1
#
_cell.length_a   1.000
_cell.length_b   1.000
_cell.length_c   1.000
_cell.angle_alpha   90.00
_cell.angle_beta   90.00
_cell.angle_gamma   90.00
#
_symmetry.space_group_name_H-M   'P 1'
#
loop_
_entity.id
_entity.type
_entity.pdbx_description
1 polymer ?
#
loop_
_entity_poly.entity_id
_entity_poly.type
_entity_poly.pdbx_seq_one_letter_code
_entity_poly.pdbx_strand_id
1 'polypeptide(L)'
;MDFNYTPKVQELRARLLKFMDQHVYPNEARFFREIAENRAKGNAWIPTKLVEELKPKARAAGLWNLFLPHSPRAPEGLSNLEYAPLCEIMGRVPFAAEVFNCSAPDTGNMETIAR
;
A
#
# COMPACT_ATOMS: atom_id res chain seq x y z
N MET A 1 30.25 6.12 -5.76
CA MET A 1 29.09 5.24 -5.54
C MET A 1 27.86 6.10 -5.72
N ASP A 2 26.94 5.71 -6.61
CA ASP A 2 25.69 6.43 -6.83
C ASP A 2 24.61 5.82 -5.93
N PHE A 3 23.99 6.65 -5.10
CA PHE A 3 22.94 6.26 -4.15
C PHE A 3 21.55 6.76 -4.57
N ASN A 4 21.44 7.36 -5.76
CA ASN A 4 20.17 7.87 -6.24
C ASN A 4 19.23 6.72 -6.62
N TYR A 5 17.94 6.93 -6.41
CA TYR A 5 16.91 6.02 -6.92
C TYR A 5 16.75 6.16 -8.44
N THR A 6 16.33 5.07 -9.08
CA THR A 6 16.00 5.07 -10.51
C THR A 6 14.86 6.05 -10.81
N PRO A 7 14.76 6.60 -12.04
CA PRO A 7 13.65 7.48 -12.42
C PRO A 7 12.27 6.88 -12.15
N LYS A 8 12.12 5.57 -12.40
CA LYS A 8 10.91 4.79 -12.10
C LYS A 8 10.54 4.87 -10.61
N VAL A 9 11.49 4.63 -9.72
CA VAL A 9 11.26 4.70 -8.27
C VAL A 9 10.96 6.13 -7.82
N GLN A 10 11.62 7.14 -8.39
CA GLN A 10 11.33 8.54 -8.06
C GLN A 10 9.89 8.92 -8.43
N GLU A 11 9.40 8.49 -9.60
CA GLU A 11 8.00 8.72 -10.01
C GLU A 11 7.01 8.02 -9.07
N LEU A 12 7.24 6.75 -8.76
CA LEU A 12 6.39 5.98 -7.85
C LEU A 12 6.36 6.60 -6.46
N ARG A 13 7.51 7.03 -5.92
CA ARG A 13 7.59 7.74 -4.63
C ARG A 13 6.78 9.03 -4.67
N ALA A 14 6.90 9.84 -5.73
CA ALA A 14 6.15 11.08 -5.86
C ALA A 14 4.63 10.85 -5.89
N ARG A 15 4.16 9.86 -6.65
CA ARG A 15 2.74 9.47 -6.71
C ARG A 15 2.25 8.96 -5.37
N LEU A 16 3.04 8.14 -4.70
CA LEU A 16 2.72 7.57 -3.39
C LEU A 16 2.63 8.67 -2.33
N LEU A 17 3.61 9.56 -2.23
CA LEU A 17 3.59 10.71 -1.31
C LEU A 17 2.36 11.59 -1.55
N LYS A 18 2.08 11.92 -2.81
CA LYS A 18 0.88 12.69 -3.16
C LYS A 18 -0.40 11.98 -2.73
N PHE A 19 -0.50 10.67 -2.94
CA PHE A 19 -1.66 9.89 -2.49
C PHE A 19 -1.77 9.88 -0.96
N MET A 20 -0.65 9.74 -0.25
CA MET A 20 -0.61 9.79 1.22
C MET A 20 -1.14 11.14 1.73
N ASP A 21 -0.65 12.25 1.17
CA ASP A 21 -1.06 13.61 1.53
C ASP A 21 -2.54 13.87 1.26
N GLN A 22 -3.06 13.39 0.14
CA GLN A 22 -4.43 13.68 -0.30
C GLN A 22 -5.49 12.77 0.34
N HIS A 23 -5.12 11.53 0.70
CA HIS A 23 -6.09 10.50 1.03
C HIS A 23 -5.81 9.73 2.31
N VAL A 24 -4.55 9.57 2.72
CA VAL A 24 -4.20 8.75 3.88
C VAL A 24 -4.09 9.61 5.14
N TYR A 25 -3.17 10.58 5.17
CA TYR A 25 -2.94 11.41 6.36
C TYR A 25 -4.21 12.14 6.83
N PRO A 26 -5.05 12.74 5.96
CA PRO A 26 -6.28 13.39 6.40
C PRO A 26 -7.31 12.44 7.02
N ASN A 27 -7.20 11.12 6.77
CA ASN A 27 -8.19 10.13 7.19
C ASN A 27 -7.72 9.24 8.36
N GLU A 28 -6.55 9.48 8.96
CA GLU A 28 -6.06 8.67 10.08
C GLU A 28 -7.06 8.65 11.26
N ALA A 29 -7.59 9.80 11.65
CA ALA A 29 -8.59 9.87 12.73
C ALA A 29 -9.90 9.15 12.36
N ARG A 30 -10.29 9.18 11.08
CA ARG A 30 -11.47 8.45 10.58
C ARG A 30 -11.26 6.94 10.69
N PHE A 31 -10.09 6.44 10.31
CA PHE A 31 -9.75 5.02 10.40
C PHE A 31 -9.91 4.49 11.84
N PHE A 32 -9.29 5.14 12.82
CA PHE A 32 -9.38 4.69 14.22
C PHE A 32 -10.80 4.79 14.79
N ARG A 33 -11.56 5.80 14.38
CA ARG A 33 -12.99 5.90 14.74
C ARG A 33 -13.79 4.73 14.18
N GLU A 34 -13.61 4.39 12.90
CA GLU A 34 -14.31 3.25 12.29
C GLU A 34 -13.95 1.93 12.99
N ILE A 35 -12.68 1.72 13.38
CA ILE A 35 -12.29 0.56 14.20
C ILE A 35 -13.01 0.54 15.56
N ALA A 36 -13.07 1.68 16.25
CA ALA A 36 -13.74 1.77 17.55
C ALA A 36 -15.25 1.48 17.42
N GLU A 37 -15.91 2.00 16.38
CA GLU A 37 -17.30 1.71 16.07
C GLU A 37 -17.54 0.22 15.76
N ASN A 38 -16.66 -0.40 14.97
CA ASN A 38 -16.72 -1.81 14.65
C ASN A 38 -16.59 -2.68 15.91
N ARG A 39 -15.65 -2.33 16.81
CA ARG A 39 -15.50 -2.97 18.11
C ARG A 39 -16.76 -2.81 18.98
N ALA A 40 -17.34 -1.61 19.03
CA ALA A 40 -18.58 -1.37 19.79
C ALA A 40 -19.78 -2.17 19.25
N LYS A 41 -19.81 -2.44 17.94
CA LYS A 41 -20.82 -3.29 17.28
C LYS A 41 -20.53 -4.79 17.44
N GLY A 42 -19.47 -5.17 18.13
CA GLY A 42 -19.15 -6.57 18.47
C GLY A 42 -18.19 -7.27 17.50
N ASN A 43 -17.69 -6.61 16.45
CA ASN A 43 -16.71 -7.21 15.54
C ASN A 43 -15.68 -6.19 15.05
N ALA A 44 -14.48 -6.23 15.62
CA ALA A 44 -13.36 -5.36 15.24
C ALA A 44 -12.57 -5.86 14.01
N TRP A 45 -12.88 -7.05 13.48
CA TRP A 45 -12.10 -7.75 12.46
C TRP A 45 -12.67 -7.61 11.04
N ILE A 46 -13.51 -6.61 10.82
CA ILE A 46 -14.01 -6.27 9.48
C ILE A 46 -13.20 -5.11 8.89
N PRO A 47 -13.01 -5.07 7.56
CA PRO A 47 -12.39 -3.94 6.89
C PRO A 47 -13.12 -2.63 7.21
N THR A 48 -12.35 -1.55 7.36
CA THR A 48 -12.93 -0.20 7.48
C THR A 48 -13.51 0.22 6.13
N LYS A 49 -14.60 1.00 6.15
CA LYS A 49 -15.22 1.53 4.92
C LYS A 49 -14.23 2.45 4.21
N LEU A 50 -13.48 3.23 4.99
CA LEU A 50 -12.41 4.07 4.47
C LEU A 50 -11.43 3.30 3.59
N VAL A 51 -10.88 2.18 4.08
CA VAL A 51 -9.87 1.42 3.30
C VAL A 51 -10.48 0.89 2.00
N GLU A 52 -11.70 0.36 2.04
CA GLU A 52 -12.41 -0.10 0.84
C GLU A 52 -12.69 1.03 -0.16
N GLU A 53 -12.98 2.25 0.31
CA GLU A 53 -13.13 3.45 -0.54
C GLU A 53 -11.81 3.89 -1.20
N LEU A 54 -10.66 3.62 -0.56
CA LEU A 54 -9.35 4.06 -1.03
C LEU A 54 -8.69 3.07 -2.01
N LYS A 55 -8.92 1.76 -1.86
CA LYS A 55 -8.41 0.72 -2.76
C LYS A 55 -8.64 1.01 -4.27
N PRO A 56 -9.86 1.35 -4.74
CA PRO A 56 -10.08 1.66 -6.15
C PRO A 56 -9.34 2.93 -6.59
N LYS A 57 -9.18 3.92 -5.71
CA LYS A 57 -8.40 5.15 -6.01
C LYS A 57 -6.92 4.83 -6.16
N ALA A 58 -6.37 4.01 -5.27
CA ALA A 58 -4.98 3.55 -5.33
C ALA A 58 -4.72 2.78 -6.63
N ARG A 59 -5.64 1.88 -7.01
CA ARG A 59 -5.55 1.15 -8.28
C ARG A 59 -5.60 2.08 -9.49
N ALA A 60 -6.52 3.04 -9.53
CA ALA A 60 -6.59 4.03 -10.61
C ALA A 60 -5.35 4.93 -10.66
N ALA A 61 -4.73 5.20 -9.51
CA ALA A 61 -3.47 5.91 -9.40
C ALA A 61 -2.24 5.03 -9.69
N GLY A 62 -2.41 3.78 -10.14
CA GLY A 62 -1.34 2.83 -10.46
C GLY A 62 -0.44 2.45 -9.28
N LEU A 63 -0.96 2.56 -8.05
CA LEU A 63 -0.28 2.23 -6.81
C LEU A 63 -0.83 0.91 -6.25
N TRP A 64 -0.78 -0.16 -7.05
CA TRP A 64 -1.40 -1.44 -6.71
C TRP A 64 -0.43 -2.60 -6.94
N ASN A 65 -0.36 -3.54 -5.99
CA ASN A 65 0.55 -4.69 -6.05
C ASN A 65 2.03 -4.31 -6.21
N LEU A 66 2.46 -3.23 -5.57
CA LEU A 66 3.82 -2.70 -5.71
C LEU A 66 4.90 -3.68 -5.23
N PHE A 67 4.52 -4.68 -4.42
CA PHE A 67 5.40 -5.73 -3.91
C PHE A 67 5.80 -6.79 -4.95
N LEU A 68 5.10 -6.88 -6.09
CA LEU A 68 5.34 -7.97 -7.04
C LEU A 68 6.75 -7.85 -7.66
N PRO A 69 7.58 -8.90 -7.54
CA PRO A 69 8.91 -8.87 -8.11
C PRO A 69 8.86 -8.93 -9.64
N HIS A 70 9.88 -8.34 -10.27
CA HIS A 70 10.07 -8.46 -11.71
C HIS A 70 10.11 -9.94 -12.12
N SER A 71 9.17 -10.33 -12.99
CA SER A 71 9.00 -11.73 -13.43
C SER A 71 8.28 -11.79 -14.78
N PRO A 72 8.23 -12.94 -15.47
CA PRO A 72 7.45 -13.08 -16.70
C PRO A 72 5.95 -12.73 -16.54
N ARG A 73 5.40 -12.87 -15.33
CA ARG A 73 4.01 -12.51 -15.00
C ARG A 73 3.85 -11.05 -14.58
N ALA A 74 4.92 -10.41 -14.13
CA ALA A 74 4.96 -9.00 -13.77
C ALA A 74 6.24 -8.35 -14.35
N PRO A 75 6.28 -8.07 -15.67
CA PRO A 75 7.45 -7.46 -16.31
C PRO A 75 7.75 -6.06 -15.76
N GLU A 76 6.75 -5.39 -15.19
CA GLU A 76 6.89 -4.08 -14.55
C GLU A 76 7.21 -4.18 -13.06
N GLY A 77 7.42 -5.38 -12.53
CA GLY A 77 7.74 -5.61 -11.12
C GLY A 77 9.01 -4.87 -10.67
N LEU A 78 9.14 -4.72 -9.35
CA LEU A 78 10.24 -4.00 -8.73
C LEU A 78 11.26 -4.99 -8.18
N SER A 79 12.54 -4.61 -8.17
CA SER A 79 13.51 -5.27 -7.30
C SER A 79 13.27 -4.90 -5.83
N ASN A 80 13.80 -5.69 -4.90
CA ASN A 80 13.71 -5.37 -3.47
C ASN A 80 14.29 -3.99 -3.13
N LEU A 81 15.36 -3.58 -3.82
CA LEU A 81 15.98 -2.27 -3.62
C LEU A 81 15.07 -1.12 -4.08
N GLU A 82 14.31 -1.32 -5.15
CA GLU A 82 13.35 -0.36 -5.67
C GLU A 82 12.07 -0.30 -4.85
N TYR A 83 11.65 -1.43 -4.27
CA TYR A 83 10.45 -1.53 -3.45
C TYR A 83 10.64 -1.00 -2.02
N ALA A 84 11.83 -1.17 -1.44
CA ALA A 84 12.17 -0.73 -0.09
C ALA A 84 11.74 0.73 0.24
N PRO A 85 12.06 1.76 -0.58
CA PRO A 85 11.63 3.13 -0.28
C PRO A 85 10.11 3.34 -0.37
N LEU A 86 9.39 2.49 -1.12
CA LEU A 86 7.93 2.54 -1.16
C LEU A 86 7.34 1.93 0.12
N CYS A 87 7.92 0.83 0.62
CA CYS A 87 7.57 0.27 1.92
C CYS A 87 7.77 1.28 3.05
N GLU A 88 8.86 2.04 3.03
CA GLU A 88 9.10 3.08 4.03
C GLU A 88 7.97 4.12 4.06
N ILE A 89 7.51 4.58 2.90
CA ILE A 89 6.41 5.55 2.80
C ILE A 89 5.10 4.94 3.29
N MET A 90 4.76 3.73 2.82
CA MET A 90 3.54 3.03 3.25
C MET A 90 3.55 2.67 4.73
N GLY A 91 4.73 2.42 5.31
CA GLY A 91 4.89 2.07 6.72
C GLY A 91 4.64 3.22 7.70
N ARG A 92 4.50 4.46 7.21
CA ARG A 92 4.24 5.64 8.05
C ARG A 92 2.86 5.62 8.71
N VAL A 93 1.89 4.92 8.12
CA VAL A 93 0.52 4.83 8.61
C VAL A 93 0.07 3.36 8.61
N PRO A 94 -0.47 2.82 9.72
CA PRO A 94 -0.70 1.38 9.88
C PRO A 94 -1.56 0.70 8.80
N PHE A 95 -2.51 1.43 8.21
CA PHE A 95 -3.44 0.89 7.21
C PHE A 95 -3.04 1.19 5.76
N ALA A 96 -1.99 1.97 5.53
CA ALA A 96 -1.67 2.45 4.19
C ALA A 96 -1.25 1.31 3.26
N ALA A 97 -0.46 0.34 3.74
CA ALA A 97 -0.07 -0.81 2.92
C ALA A 97 -1.28 -1.61 2.40
N GLU A 98 -2.37 -1.70 3.18
CA GLU A 98 -3.59 -2.39 2.76
C GLU A 98 -4.31 -1.65 1.61
N VAL A 99 -4.28 -0.31 1.62
CA VAL A 99 -4.85 0.53 0.55
C VAL A 99 -4.19 0.24 -0.80
N PHE A 100 -2.90 -0.10 -0.81
CA PHE A 100 -2.11 -0.38 -2.02
C PHE A 100 -2.00 -1.88 -2.36
N ASN A 101 -2.72 -2.75 -1.61
CA ASN A 101 -2.64 -4.21 -1.71
C ASN A 101 -1.22 -4.78 -1.45
N CYS A 102 -0.54 -4.20 -0.47
CA CYS A 102 0.83 -4.50 -0.08
C CYS A 102 0.95 -4.92 1.39
N SER A 103 -0.16 -5.23 2.07
CA SER A 103 -0.18 -5.65 3.47
C SER A 103 0.16 -7.12 3.65
N ALA A 104 0.91 -7.41 4.71
CA ALA A 104 0.98 -8.77 5.26
C ALA A 104 -0.38 -9.14 5.90
N PRO A 105 -0.76 -10.43 5.94
CA PRO A 105 -0.01 -11.60 5.46
C PRO A 105 -0.18 -11.90 3.95
N ASP A 106 -1.03 -11.14 3.25
CA ASP A 106 -1.48 -11.49 1.90
C ASP A 106 -0.37 -11.47 0.86
N THR A 107 0.60 -10.54 0.96
CA THR A 107 1.76 -10.50 0.06
C THR A 107 2.55 -11.81 0.06
N GLY A 108 2.84 -12.37 1.25
CA GLY A 108 3.54 -13.65 1.37
C GLY A 108 2.73 -14.83 0.85
N ASN A 109 1.42 -14.84 1.09
CA ASN A 109 0.52 -15.86 0.55
C ASN A 109 0.45 -15.79 -0.98
N MET A 110 0.33 -14.59 -1.54
CA MET A 110 0.31 -14.35 -2.99
C MET A 110 1.60 -14.80 -3.65
N GLU A 111 2.77 -14.49 -3.06
CA GLU A 111 4.06 -14.98 -3.56
C GLU A 111 4.18 -16.51 -3.50
N THR A 112 3.66 -17.13 -2.44
CA THR A 112 3.70 -18.60 -2.29
C THR A 112 2.87 -19.31 -3.35
N ILE A 113 1.65 -18.84 -3.62
CA ILE A 113 0.75 -19.44 -4.63
C ILE A 113 1.24 -19.15 -6.06
N ALA A 114 1.96 -18.05 -6.26
CA ALA A 114 2.44 -17.66 -7.59
C ALA A 114 3.66 -18.48 -8.06
N ARG A 115 4.35 -19.19 -7.18
CA ARG A 115 5.49 -20.07 -7.49
C ARG A 115 5.03 -21.41 -8.04
#